data_AF-A0AAD1NY94-F1
#
_entry.id   AF-A0AAD1NY94-F1
#
_cell.length_a   1.000
_cell.length_b   1.000
_cell.length_c   1.000
_cell.angle_alpha   90.00
_cell.angle_beta   90.00
_cell.angle_gamma   90.00
#
_symmetry.space_group_name_H-M   'P 1'
#
loop_
_entity.id
_entity.type
_entity.pdbx_description
1 polymer ?
#
loop_
_entity_poly.entity_id
_entity_poly.type
_entity_poly.pdbx_seq_one_letter_code
_entity_poly.pdbx_strand_id
1 'polypeptide(L)'
;MGQEERLARLYEHLEEAQVVRGYLLWGGLVVAGASFLPSLAERLAEETGLGAGFVGTAFVGAVTSLPEVVVTLSAARLGAFDLAAGNLLGSNLFNALILAWDEALYPGAFFLEAHSSHLAAVLVALAMYGLVLVGMSYQAARKLAVLSWDTFFLLALYLLGLLWLYALR
;
A
#
# COMPACT_ATOMS: atom_id res chain seq x y z
N MET A 1 15.00 10.72 -29.04
CA MET A 1 14.97 9.29 -28.69
C MET A 1 13.75 9.10 -27.80
N GLY A 2 12.77 8.32 -28.25
CA GLY A 2 11.55 8.06 -27.50
C GLY A 2 11.82 7.26 -26.23
N GLN A 3 11.01 7.44 -25.19
CA GLN A 3 11.11 6.68 -23.93
C GLN A 3 11.03 5.16 -24.16
N GLU A 4 10.16 4.74 -25.07
CA GLU A 4 10.03 3.34 -25.50
C GLU A 4 11.32 2.80 -26.13
N GLU A 5 12.01 3.58 -26.96
CA GLU A 5 13.31 3.19 -27.55
C GLU A 5 14.43 3.08 -26.50
N ARG A 6 14.33 3.83 -25.40
CA ARG A 6 15.29 3.75 -24.29
C ARG A 6 15.06 2.50 -23.45
N LEU A 7 13.80 2.20 -23.12
CA LEU A 7 13.42 1.01 -22.37
C LEU A 7 13.69 -0.26 -23.19
N ALA A 8 13.33 -0.25 -24.48
CA ALA A 8 13.62 -1.34 -25.40
C ALA A 8 15.11 -1.66 -25.41
N ARG A 9 16.00 -0.67 -25.51
CA ARG A 9 17.45 -0.88 -25.46
C ARG A 9 17.97 -1.36 -24.10
N LEU A 10 17.39 -0.89 -22.99
CA LEU A 10 17.79 -1.32 -21.65
C LEU A 10 17.48 -2.80 -21.41
N TYR A 11 16.40 -3.32 -21.99
CA TYR A 11 15.92 -4.68 -21.76
C TYR A 11 16.07 -5.61 -22.97
N GLU A 12 16.67 -5.14 -24.07
CA GLU A 12 16.88 -5.89 -25.31
C GLU A 12 17.65 -7.20 -25.11
N HIS A 13 18.52 -7.23 -24.09
CA HIS A 13 19.36 -8.37 -23.73
C HIS A 13 18.67 -9.38 -22.81
N LEU A 14 17.46 -9.09 -22.31
CA LEU A 14 16.72 -9.98 -21.42
C LEU A 14 15.79 -10.88 -22.23
N GLU A 15 15.96 -12.18 -22.06
CA GLU A 15 14.99 -13.14 -22.58
C GLU A 15 13.72 -13.14 -21.73
N GLU A 16 12.57 -13.35 -22.36
CA GLU A 16 11.27 -13.44 -21.67
C GLU A 16 11.30 -14.46 -20.52
N ALA A 17 11.97 -15.60 -20.72
CA ALA A 17 12.15 -16.62 -19.70
C ALA A 17 12.92 -16.12 -18.47
N GLN A 18 13.90 -15.23 -18.66
CA GLN A 18 14.65 -14.64 -17.54
C GLN A 18 13.78 -13.67 -16.75
N VAL A 19 12.94 -12.89 -17.44
CA VAL A 19 11.99 -11.96 -16.81
C VAL A 19 10.97 -12.72 -15.98
N VAL A 20 10.34 -13.75 -16.54
CA VAL A 20 9.35 -14.58 -15.83
C VAL A 20 9.98 -15.27 -14.63
N ARG A 21 11.17 -15.88 -14.79
CA ARG A 21 11.89 -16.52 -13.68
C ARG A 21 12.24 -15.53 -12.58
N GLY A 22 12.73 -14.34 -12.95
CA GLY A 22 13.04 -13.28 -12.00
C GLY A 22 11.80 -12.84 -11.23
N TYR A 23 10.69 -12.60 -11.92
CA TYR A 23 9.42 -12.22 -11.32
C TYR A 23 8.92 -13.27 -10.33
N LEU A 24 8.89 -14.55 -10.73
CA LEU A 24 8.45 -15.64 -9.87
C LEU A 24 9.34 -15.81 -8.64
N LEU A 25 10.66 -15.68 -8.81
CA LEU A 25 11.61 -15.80 -7.70
C LEU A 25 11.44 -14.65 -6.69
N TRP A 26 11.45 -13.40 -7.15
CA TRP A 26 11.31 -12.25 -6.26
C TRP A 26 9.92 -12.16 -5.64
N GLY A 27 8.86 -12.37 -6.42
CA GLY A 27 7.48 -12.42 -5.93
C GLY A 27 7.30 -13.53 -4.90
N GLY A 28 7.83 -14.73 -5.17
CA GLY A 28 7.81 -15.84 -4.23
C GLY A 28 8.53 -15.54 -2.91
N LEU A 29 9.68 -14.86 -2.96
CA LEU A 29 10.40 -14.43 -1.75
C LEU A 29 9.59 -13.41 -0.93
N VAL A 30 8.92 -12.45 -1.59
CA VAL A 30 8.04 -11.49 -0.91
C VAL A 30 6.88 -12.20 -0.22
N VAL A 31 6.20 -13.13 -0.91
CA VAL A 31 5.09 -13.91 -0.35
C VAL A 31 5.56 -14.78 0.82
N ALA A 32 6.71 -15.46 0.67
CA ALA A 32 7.28 -16.27 1.74
C ALA A 32 7.60 -15.41 2.97
N GLY A 33 8.22 -14.23 2.79
CA GLY A 33 8.47 -13.28 3.88
C GLY A 33 7.18 -12.80 4.55
N ALA A 34 6.18 -12.43 3.74
CA ALA A 34 4.89 -11.93 4.23
C ALA A 34 4.09 -12.97 5.03
N SER A 35 4.27 -14.27 4.76
CA SER A 35 3.56 -15.34 5.49
C SER A 35 3.88 -15.39 7.00
N PHE A 36 5.03 -14.87 7.42
CA PHE A 36 5.41 -14.79 8.84
C PHE A 36 4.93 -13.51 9.52
N LEU A 37 4.49 -12.52 8.74
CA LEU A 37 4.18 -11.18 9.22
C LEU A 37 3.04 -11.14 10.25
N PRO A 38 1.94 -11.92 10.12
CA PRO A 38 0.88 -11.93 11.13
C PRO A 38 1.37 -12.38 12.51
N SER A 39 2.12 -13.48 12.57
CA SER A 39 2.65 -14.01 13.83
C SER A 39 3.69 -13.08 14.46
N LEU A 40 4.49 -12.38 13.66
CA LEU A 40 5.43 -11.36 14.16
C LEU A 40 4.68 -10.14 14.70
N ALA A 41 3.61 -9.72 14.04
CA ALA A 41 2.79 -8.60 14.46
C ALA A 41 2.06 -8.87 15.78
N GLU A 42 1.52 -10.08 15.95
CA GLU A 42 0.88 -10.51 17.20
C GLU A 42 1.88 -10.48 18.37
N ARG A 43 3.04 -11.12 18.21
CA ARG A 43 4.11 -11.09 19.22
C ARG A 43 4.59 -9.68 19.53
N LEU A 44 4.75 -8.85 18.50
CA LEU A 44 5.14 -7.46 18.69
C LEU A 44 4.08 -6.71 19.49
N ALA A 45 2.79 -6.90 19.21
CA ALA A 45 1.70 -6.27 19.94
C ALA A 45 1.66 -6.71 21.42
N GLU A 46 1.87 -8.00 21.68
CA GLU A 46 1.91 -8.58 23.03
C GLU A 46 3.10 -8.07 23.85
N GLU A 47 4.32 -8.13 23.28
CA GLU A 47 5.54 -7.76 24.00
C GLU A 47 5.65 -6.24 24.25
N THR A 48 5.13 -5.43 23.33
CA THR A 48 5.24 -3.96 23.42
C THR A 48 4.02 -3.29 24.08
N GLY A 49 2.88 -3.98 24.16
CA GLY A 49 1.61 -3.40 24.63
C GLY A 49 1.09 -2.28 23.73
N LEU A 50 1.47 -2.28 22.45
CA LEU A 50 1.02 -1.29 21.46
C LEU A 50 -0.39 -1.56 20.92
N GLY A 51 -0.94 -2.76 21.17
CA GLY A 51 -2.28 -3.16 20.73
C GLY A 51 -2.29 -3.70 19.29
N ALA A 52 -3.05 -4.78 19.07
CA ALA A 52 -3.07 -5.48 17.78
C ALA A 52 -3.55 -4.59 16.62
N GLY A 53 -4.53 -3.73 16.85
CA GLY A 53 -5.05 -2.82 15.80
C GLY A 53 -4.04 -1.77 15.35
N PHE A 54 -3.29 -1.17 16.28
CA PHE A 54 -2.23 -0.22 15.94
C PHE A 54 -1.08 -0.94 15.23
N VAL A 55 -0.64 -2.09 15.74
CA VAL A 55 0.46 -2.84 15.11
C VAL A 55 0.10 -3.31 13.70
N GLY A 56 -1.10 -3.85 13.52
CA GLY A 56 -1.62 -4.25 12.21
C GLY A 56 -1.73 -3.06 11.24
N THR A 57 -2.28 -1.94 11.68
CA THR A 57 -2.47 -0.78 10.79
C THR A 57 -1.14 -0.10 10.44
N ALA A 58 -0.27 0.13 11.43
CA ALA A 58 0.93 0.93 11.26
C ALA A 58 2.10 0.13 10.68
N PHE A 59 2.40 -1.05 11.25
CA PHE A 59 3.59 -1.81 10.89
C PHE A 59 3.30 -2.83 9.80
N VAL A 60 2.26 -3.65 9.96
CA VAL A 60 1.91 -4.65 8.94
C VAL A 60 1.52 -3.94 7.64
N GLY A 61 0.62 -2.94 7.71
CA GLY A 61 0.23 -2.14 6.56
C GLY A 61 1.40 -1.44 5.86
N ALA A 62 2.38 -0.93 6.62
CA ALA A 62 3.58 -0.32 6.03
C ALA A 62 4.44 -1.36 5.30
N VAL A 63 4.71 -2.52 5.92
CA VAL A 63 5.53 -3.58 5.33
C VAL A 63 4.89 -4.15 4.07
N THR A 64 3.58 -4.41 4.08
CA THR A 64 2.87 -4.95 2.92
C THR A 64 2.76 -3.94 1.78
N SER A 65 2.90 -2.64 2.04
CA SER A 65 2.87 -1.57 1.02
C SER A 65 4.25 -1.24 0.44
N LEU A 66 5.34 -1.79 0.98
CA LEU A 66 6.70 -1.53 0.48
C LEU A 66 6.90 -1.98 -0.97
N PRO A 67 6.44 -3.17 -1.41
CA PRO A 67 6.57 -3.58 -2.81
C PRO A 67 5.94 -2.57 -3.77
N GLU A 68 4.77 -2.04 -3.44
CA GLU A 68 4.03 -1.07 -4.25
C GLU A 68 4.78 0.25 -4.34
N VAL A 69 5.36 0.72 -3.23
CA VAL A 69 6.21 1.93 -3.23
C VAL A 69 7.41 1.73 -4.15
N VAL A 70 8.07 0.56 -4.08
CA VAL A 70 9.22 0.25 -4.93
C VAL A 70 8.84 0.21 -6.41
N VAL A 71 7.72 -0.46 -6.76
CA VAL A 71 7.24 -0.54 -8.14
C VAL A 71 6.81 0.83 -8.67
N THR A 72 6.03 1.59 -7.89
CA THR A 72 5.55 2.93 -8.26
C THR A 72 6.71 3.88 -8.49
N LEU A 73 7.70 3.90 -7.57
CA LEU A 73 8.88 4.76 -7.69
C LEU A 73 9.75 4.35 -8.88
N SER A 74 9.89 3.04 -9.13
CA SER A 74 10.64 2.53 -10.29
C SER A 74 9.97 2.93 -11.59
N ALA A 75 8.65 2.74 -11.70
CA ALA A 75 7.87 3.15 -12.86
C ALA A 75 7.94 4.67 -13.10
N ALA A 76 7.80 5.48 -12.05
CA ALA A 76 7.93 6.93 -12.13
C ALA A 76 9.33 7.37 -12.59
N ARG A 77 10.41 6.74 -12.08
CA ARG A 77 11.80 7.01 -12.53
C ARG A 77 12.04 6.65 -14.00
N LEU A 78 11.30 5.67 -14.51
CA LEU A 78 11.31 5.28 -15.92
C LEU A 78 10.39 6.16 -16.79
N GLY A 79 9.69 7.13 -16.21
CA GLY A 79 8.69 7.97 -16.88
C GLY A 79 7.39 7.24 -17.21
N ALA A 80 7.19 6.02 -16.71
CA ALA A 80 6.01 5.19 -16.95
C ALA A 80 4.91 5.57 -15.96
N PHE A 81 4.38 6.79 -16.07
CA PHE A 81 3.40 7.33 -15.12
C PHE A 81 2.07 6.57 -15.12
N ASP A 82 1.63 6.05 -16.27
CA ASP A 82 0.42 5.22 -16.36
C ASP A 82 0.59 3.90 -15.59
N LEU A 83 1.78 3.28 -15.67
CA LEU A 83 2.10 2.08 -14.90
C LEU A 83 2.18 2.39 -13.40
N ALA A 84 2.77 3.52 -13.03
CA ALA A 84 2.83 3.97 -11.64
C ALA A 84 1.43 4.21 -11.05
N ALA A 85 0.56 4.88 -11.81
CA ALA A 85 -0.83 5.12 -11.42
C ALA A 85 -1.64 3.81 -11.37
N GLY A 86 -1.45 2.93 -12.35
CA GLY A 86 -2.08 1.61 -12.40
C GLY A 86 -1.68 0.73 -11.22
N ASN A 87 -0.42 0.75 -10.80
CA ASN A 87 0.03 0.06 -9.59
C ASN A 87 -0.65 0.63 -8.34
N LEU A 88 -0.65 1.95 -8.17
CA LEU A 88 -1.24 2.60 -6.99
C LEU A 88 -2.75 2.31 -6.85
N LEU A 89 -3.51 2.45 -7.94
CA LEU A 89 -4.96 2.24 -7.93
C LEU A 89 -5.32 0.76 -7.92
N GLY A 90 -4.59 -0.05 -8.70
CA GLY A 90 -4.77 -1.50 -8.81
C GLY A 90 -4.52 -2.22 -7.49
N SER A 91 -3.43 -1.90 -6.78
CA SER A 91 -3.15 -2.52 -5.47
C SER A 91 -4.19 -2.16 -4.41
N ASN A 92 -4.70 -0.92 -4.41
CA ASN A 92 -5.78 -0.52 -3.51
C ASN A 92 -7.09 -1.28 -3.78
N LEU A 93 -7.44 -1.44 -5.06
CA LEU A 93 -8.59 -2.25 -5.46
C LEU A 93 -8.37 -3.73 -5.08
N PHE A 94 -7.18 -4.27 -5.33
CA PHE A 94 -6.83 -5.63 -4.99
C PHE A 94 -6.91 -5.89 -3.48
N ASN A 95 -6.42 -4.96 -2.65
CA ASN A 95 -6.55 -5.05 -1.19
C ASN A 95 -8.02 -5.08 -0.74
N ALA A 96 -8.88 -4.26 -1.35
CA ALA A 96 -10.32 -4.30 -1.05
C ALA A 96 -10.97 -5.62 -1.51
N LEU A 97 -10.52 -6.18 -2.64
CA LEU A 97 -10.96 -7.50 -3.09
C LEU A 97 -10.53 -8.60 -2.12
N ILE A 98 -9.29 -8.58 -1.61
CA ILE A 98 -8.82 -9.55 -0.62
C ILE A 98 -9.77 -9.57 0.59
N LEU A 99 -10.16 -8.40 1.12
CA LEU A 99 -11.10 -8.34 2.25
C LEU A 99 -12.49 -8.94 1.91
N ALA A 100 -12.95 -8.78 0.66
CA ALA A 100 -14.20 -9.42 0.22
C ALA A 100 -14.06 -10.94 0.11
N TRP A 101 -12.89 -11.44 -0.31
CA TRP A 101 -12.56 -12.86 -0.30
C TRP A 101 -12.44 -13.40 1.13
N ASP A 102 -11.83 -12.64 2.05
CA ASP A 102 -11.72 -13.01 3.46
C ASP A 102 -13.11 -13.18 4.07
N GLU A 103 -14.04 -12.24 3.89
CA GLU A 103 -15.43 -12.41 4.34
C GLU A 103 -16.14 -13.61 3.69
N ALA A 104 -15.89 -13.90 2.42
CA ALA A 104 -16.54 -15.00 1.72
C ALA A 104 -16.01 -16.40 2.10
N LEU A 105 -14.74 -16.49 2.49
CA LEU A 105 -14.06 -17.75 2.80
C LEU A 105 -13.91 -18.01 4.30
N TYR A 106 -14.00 -16.97 5.13
CA TYR A 106 -13.91 -17.10 6.58
C TYR A 106 -15.15 -17.82 7.13
N PRO A 107 -14.98 -18.83 8.01
CA PRO A 107 -16.12 -19.61 8.51
C PRO A 107 -17.15 -18.82 9.36
N GLY A 108 -16.77 -17.65 9.86
CA GLY A 108 -17.61 -16.76 10.66
C GLY A 108 -17.93 -15.45 9.94
N ALA A 109 -18.31 -14.43 10.70
CA ALA A 109 -18.53 -13.09 10.15
C ALA A 109 -17.25 -12.27 10.35
N PHE A 110 -16.35 -12.31 9.36
CA PHE A 110 -15.00 -11.74 9.46
C PHE A 110 -15.05 -10.27 9.91
N PHE A 111 -15.92 -9.45 9.31
CA PHE A 111 -16.05 -8.05 9.71
C PHE A 111 -16.69 -7.82 11.09
N LEU A 112 -17.55 -8.72 11.57
CA LEU A 112 -18.18 -8.59 12.89
C LEU A 112 -17.27 -9.08 14.02
N GLU A 113 -16.38 -10.02 13.71
CA GLU A 113 -15.39 -10.55 14.65
C GLU A 113 -14.11 -9.70 14.72
N ALA A 114 -13.93 -8.78 13.76
CA ALA A 114 -12.80 -7.85 13.76
C ALA A 114 -12.80 -6.93 15.00
N HIS A 115 -11.61 -6.68 15.54
CA HIS A 115 -11.43 -5.81 16.70
C HIS A 115 -11.93 -4.38 16.44
N SER A 116 -12.58 -3.76 17.42
CA SER A 116 -13.23 -2.44 17.29
C SER A 116 -12.27 -1.32 16.87
N SER A 117 -10.98 -1.45 17.17
CA SER A 117 -9.94 -0.51 16.74
C SER A 117 -9.73 -0.46 15.22
N HIS A 118 -10.14 -1.49 14.46
CA HIS A 118 -10.09 -1.45 13.00
C HIS A 118 -11.09 -0.46 12.40
N LEU A 119 -12.18 -0.12 13.10
CA LEU A 119 -13.12 0.91 12.65
C LEU A 119 -12.42 2.26 12.49
N ALA A 120 -11.54 2.62 13.44
CA ALA A 120 -10.76 3.86 13.35
C ALA A 120 -9.84 3.85 12.11
N ALA A 121 -9.20 2.72 11.82
CA ALA A 121 -8.36 2.58 10.63
C ALA A 121 -9.16 2.74 9.33
N VAL A 122 -10.36 2.13 9.25
CA VAL A 122 -11.26 2.27 8.09
C VAL A 122 -11.70 3.72 7.90
N LEU A 123 -12.07 4.42 8.98
CA LEU A 123 -12.46 5.83 8.91
C LEU A 123 -11.33 6.73 8.44
N VAL A 124 -10.10 6.51 8.93
CA VAL A 124 -8.91 7.22 8.48
C VAL A 124 -8.66 6.95 6.99
N ALA A 125 -8.73 5.69 6.55
CA ALA A 125 -8.55 5.32 5.15
C ALA A 125 -9.60 5.98 4.24
N LEU A 126 -10.88 5.96 4.63
CA LEU A 126 -11.96 6.64 3.88
C LEU A 126 -11.73 8.16 3.78
N ALA A 127 -11.31 8.79 4.87
CA ALA A 127 -10.99 10.22 4.86
C ALA A 127 -9.80 10.53 3.94
N MET A 128 -8.77 9.67 3.93
CA MET A 128 -7.64 9.79 3.01
C MET A 128 -8.08 9.63 1.54
N TYR A 129 -8.92 8.63 1.23
CA TYR A 129 -9.49 8.48 -0.12
C TYR A 129 -10.30 9.70 -0.56
N GLY A 130 -11.13 10.25 0.34
CA GLY A 130 -11.88 11.48 0.06
C GLY A 130 -10.94 12.64 -0.29
N LEU A 131 -9.85 12.80 0.45
CA LEU A 131 -8.84 13.84 0.17
C LEU A 131 -8.12 13.62 -1.17
N VAL A 132 -7.80 12.38 -1.54
CA VAL A 132 -7.26 12.05 -2.87
C VAL A 132 -8.24 12.47 -3.96
N LEU A 133 -9.53 12.13 -3.83
CA LEU A 133 -10.56 12.49 -4.83
C LEU A 133 -10.73 14.01 -4.98
N VAL A 134 -10.70 14.75 -3.87
CA VAL A 134 -10.72 16.22 -3.88
C VAL A 134 -9.46 16.75 -4.57
N GLY A 135 -8.28 16.23 -4.23
CA GLY A 135 -7.01 16.61 -4.84
C GLY A 135 -6.94 16.33 -6.34
N MET A 136 -7.59 15.27 -6.83
CA MET A 136 -7.73 14.98 -8.26
C MET A 136 -8.73 15.91 -8.97
N SER A 137 -9.79 16.33 -8.27
CA SER A 137 -10.84 17.20 -8.82
C SER A 137 -10.37 18.65 -8.97
N TYR A 138 -9.60 19.15 -8.01
CA TYR A 138 -8.90 20.42 -8.11
C TYR A 138 -7.56 20.17 -8.77
N GLN A 139 -7.45 20.29 -10.10
CA GLN A 139 -6.16 20.29 -10.80
C GLN A 139 -5.28 21.42 -10.24
N ALA A 140 -4.55 21.16 -9.14
CA ALA A 140 -3.96 22.17 -8.30
C ALA A 140 -2.92 22.95 -9.10
N ALA A 141 -3.36 24.09 -9.63
CA ALA A 141 -2.53 25.07 -10.28
C ALA A 141 -1.49 25.53 -9.26
N ARG A 142 -0.21 25.25 -9.56
CA ARG A 142 1.01 25.57 -8.79
C ARG A 142 1.49 24.46 -7.85
N LYS A 143 2.25 23.54 -8.43
CA LYS A 143 3.27 22.74 -7.73
C LYS A 143 4.46 23.65 -7.38
N LEU A 144 4.35 24.42 -6.30
CA LEU A 144 5.53 25.06 -5.70
C LEU A 144 6.14 24.04 -4.72
N ALA A 145 7.28 23.48 -5.11
CA ALA A 145 8.05 22.45 -4.42
C ALA A 145 7.54 20.99 -4.57
N VAL A 146 8.45 20.06 -4.26
CA VAL A 146 8.39 18.59 -4.43
C VAL A 146 7.16 17.93 -3.78
N LEU A 147 6.40 18.66 -2.94
CA LEU A 147 5.23 18.18 -2.22
C LEU A 147 4.04 19.12 -2.47
N SER A 148 2.98 18.61 -3.08
CA SER A 148 1.72 19.35 -3.24
C SER A 148 0.97 19.44 -1.90
N TRP A 149 0.09 20.44 -1.74
CA TRP A 149 -0.67 20.63 -0.50
C TRP A 149 -1.54 19.41 -0.15
N ASP A 150 -2.13 18.75 -1.14
CA ASP A 150 -2.85 17.49 -0.99
C ASP A 150 -1.99 16.39 -0.37
N THR A 151 -0.72 16.27 -0.80
CA THR A 151 0.21 15.28 -0.24
C THR A 151 0.58 15.57 1.21
N PHE A 152 0.74 16.86 1.56
CA PHE A 152 0.94 17.27 2.95
C PHE A 152 -0.26 16.90 3.84
N PHE A 153 -1.47 17.23 3.41
CA PHE A 153 -2.68 16.91 4.17
C PHE A 153 -2.91 15.40 4.27
N LEU A 154 -2.59 14.62 3.22
CA LEU A 154 -2.64 13.16 3.26
C LEU A 154 -1.69 12.59 4.30
N LEU A 155 -0.44 13.07 4.33
CA LEU A 155 0.54 12.63 5.31
C LEU A 155 0.14 13.02 6.74
N ALA A 156 -0.34 14.26 6.93
CA ALA A 156 -0.82 14.72 8.22
C ALA A 156 -2.00 13.86 8.72
N LEU A 157 -2.97 13.57 7.85
CA LEU A 157 -4.12 12.73 8.20
C LEU A 157 -3.70 11.29 8.53
N TYR A 158 -2.78 10.72 7.78
CA TYR A 158 -2.22 9.40 8.08
C TYR A 158 -1.56 9.37 9.47
N LEU A 159 -0.68 10.34 9.77
CA LEU A 159 0.01 10.42 11.06
C LEU A 159 -0.96 10.67 12.23
N LEU A 160 -1.92 11.58 12.06
CA LEU A 160 -2.95 11.82 13.07
C LEU A 160 -3.84 10.59 13.29
N GLY A 161 -4.17 9.87 12.22
CA GLY A 161 -4.88 8.61 12.29
C GLY A 161 -4.12 7.54 13.07
N LEU A 162 -2.81 7.41 12.85
CA LEU A 162 -1.95 6.51 13.63
C LEU A 162 -1.90 6.90 15.10
N LEU A 163 -1.79 8.20 15.42
CA LEU A 163 -1.81 8.67 16.81
C LEU A 163 -3.16 8.38 17.47
N TRP A 164 -4.26 8.52 16.73
CA TRP A 164 -5.59 8.18 17.23
C TRP A 164 -5.74 6.68 17.47
N LEU A 165 -5.30 5.83 16.55
CA LEU A 165 -5.25 4.38 16.72
C LEU A 165 -4.39 3.98 17.93
N TYR A 166 -3.25 4.64 18.13
CA TYR A 166 -2.40 4.41 19.30
C TYR A 166 -3.10 4.81 20.61
N ALA A 167 -3.91 5.88 20.60
CA ALA A 167 -4.68 6.29 21.77
C ALA A 167 -5.87 5.34 22.07
N LEU A 168 -6.34 4.59 21.08
CA LEU A 168 -7.43 3.61 21.18
C LEU A 168 -6.95 2.18 21.50
N ARG A 169 -5.64 2.00 21.73
CA ARG A 169 -5.02 0.70 22.03
C ARG A 169 -5.61 0.00 23.25
#